data_AF-A0A1Y4QX08-F1
#
_entry.id   AF-A0A1Y4QX08-F1
#
_cell.length_a   1.000
_cell.length_b   1.000
_cell.length_c   1.000
_cell.angle_alpha   90.00
_cell.angle_beta   90.00
_cell.angle_gamma   90.00
#
_symmetry.space_group_name_H-M   'P 1'
#
loop_
_entity.id
_entity.type
_entity.pdbx_description
1 polymer ?
#
loop_
_entity_poly.entity_id
_entity_poly.type
_entity_poly.pdbx_seq_one_letter_code
_entity_poly.pdbx_strand_id
1 'polypeptide(L)'
;MEYTIKVHDLIIDEIGGLKGIKDYGQLEIVLANIQNDLYYPTFADKLTHLMYSVVQLHMFLYGNKRLALLLGTYFMNINHYSYYTDIFSERMENVVDDVASGKISKEQLKEISIELLELDEIKG
;
A
#
# COMPACT_ATOMS: atom_id res chain seq x y z
N MET A 1 10.48 -7.10 -4.88
CA MET A 1 11.51 -6.47 -4.03
C MET A 1 12.14 -5.28 -4.74
N GLU A 2 12.94 -5.47 -5.80
CA GLU A 2 13.66 -4.40 -6.51
C GLU A 2 12.78 -3.21 -6.91
N TYR A 3 11.58 -3.48 -7.45
CA TYR A 3 10.63 -2.43 -7.81
C TYR A 3 10.25 -1.54 -6.61
N THR A 4 9.97 -2.15 -5.45
CA THR A 4 9.63 -1.43 -4.22
C THR A 4 10.75 -0.50 -3.76
N ILE A 5 11.99 -0.98 -3.84
CA ILE A 5 13.20 -0.20 -3.50
C ILE A 5 13.36 0.97 -4.46
N LYS A 6 13.23 0.70 -5.77
CA LYS A 6 13.33 1.73 -6.81
C LYS A 6 12.26 2.81 -6.64
N VAL A 7 11.02 2.44 -6.37
CA VAL A 7 9.93 3.41 -6.12
C VAL A 7 10.23 4.23 -4.86
N HIS A 8 10.71 3.60 -3.79
CA HIS A 8 11.13 4.32 -2.58
C HIS A 8 12.21 5.36 -2.87
N ASP A 9 13.29 4.97 -3.56
CA ASP A 9 14.38 5.89 -3.88
C ASP A 9 13.91 7.06 -4.73
N LEU A 10 13.02 6.84 -5.71
CA LEU A 10 12.42 7.88 -6.53
C LEU A 10 11.57 8.86 -5.70
N ILE A 11 10.80 8.37 -4.72
CA ILE A 11 10.04 9.23 -3.80
C ILE A 11 10.98 10.12 -3.01
N ILE A 12 12.04 9.56 -2.44
CA ILE A 12 12.99 10.32 -1.63
C ILE A 12 13.76 11.34 -2.48
N ASP A 13 14.08 11.03 -3.74
CA ASP A 13 14.67 11.99 -4.67
C ASP A 13 13.74 13.18 -4.95
N GLU A 14 12.42 12.97 -4.96
CA GLU A 14 11.42 14.02 -5.19
C GLU A 14 11.17 14.88 -3.95
N ILE A 15 10.97 14.26 -2.78
CA ILE A 15 10.51 14.96 -1.56
C ILE A 15 11.64 15.31 -0.58
N GLY A 16 12.85 14.79 -0.82
CA GLY A 16 13.95 14.81 0.14
C GLY A 16 13.79 13.78 1.27
N GLY A 17 14.82 13.66 2.11
CA GLY A 17 14.84 12.72 3.23
C GLY A 17 15.93 11.65 3.09
N LEU A 18 15.73 10.51 3.75
CA LEU A 18 16.74 9.45 3.86
C LEU A 18 16.34 8.23 3.02
N LYS A 19 17.15 7.92 2.01
CA LYS A 19 17.11 6.64 1.30
C LYS A 19 17.61 5.52 2.21
N GLY A 20 17.04 4.34 2.04
CA GLY A 20 17.51 3.15 2.74
C GLY A 20 16.40 2.35 3.40
N ILE A 21 16.62 1.04 3.43
CA ILE A 21 15.76 0.05 4.05
C ILE A 21 16.31 -0.26 5.43
N LYS A 22 15.42 -0.17 6.43
CA LYS A 22 15.70 -0.53 7.82
C LYS A 22 15.60 -2.03 8.04
N ASP A 23 14.63 -2.69 7.40
CA ASP A 23 14.37 -4.12 7.57
C ASP A 23 14.02 -4.79 6.24
N TYR A 24 15.03 -5.40 5.62
CA TYR A 24 14.88 -6.14 4.36
C TYR A 24 14.06 -7.42 4.52
N GLY A 25 14.27 -8.14 5.63
CA GLY A 25 13.60 -9.42 5.88
C GLY A 25 12.11 -9.21 6.09
N GLN A 26 11.72 -8.15 6.82
CA GLN A 26 10.32 -7.81 7.02
C GLN A 26 9.63 -7.43 5.70
N LEU A 27 10.33 -6.71 4.81
CA LEU A 27 9.81 -6.37 3.48
C LEU A 27 9.63 -7.62 2.61
N GLU A 28 10.58 -8.55 2.66
CA GLU A 28 10.51 -9.81 1.93
C GLU A 28 9.31 -10.64 2.38
N ILE A 29 9.11 -10.75 3.69
CA ILE A 29 7.95 -11.45 4.28
C ILE A 29 6.64 -10.82 3.83
N VAL A 30 6.51 -9.49 3.85
CA VAL A 30 5.28 -8.81 3.42
C VAL A 30 4.99 -9.08 1.94
N LEU A 31 6.00 -9.01 1.07
CA LEU A 31 5.84 -9.28 -0.36
C LEU A 31 5.57 -10.77 -0.67
N ALA A 32 6.08 -11.68 0.15
CA ALA A 32 5.76 -13.11 0.07
C ALA A 32 4.32 -13.38 0.54
N ASN A 33 3.89 -12.74 1.62
CA ASN A 33 2.55 -12.91 2.20
C ASN A 33 1.46 -12.56 1.20
N ILE A 34 1.57 -11.44 0.48
CA ILE A 34 0.55 -11.03 -0.49
C ILE A 34 0.43 -11.98 -1.71
N GLN A 35 1.32 -12.95 -1.86
CA GLN A 35 1.22 -14.02 -2.86
C GLN A 35 0.54 -15.28 -2.30
N ASN A 36 0.22 -15.31 -1.01
CA ASN A 36 -0.35 -16.47 -0.34
C ASN A 36 -1.89 -16.37 -0.27
N ASP A 37 -2.55 -17.04 -1.21
CA ASP A 37 -4.02 -17.04 -1.32
C ASP A 37 -4.73 -17.73 -0.15
N LEU A 38 -4.05 -18.54 0.66
CA LEU A 38 -4.65 -19.13 1.85
C LEU A 38 -4.91 -18.08 2.94
N TYR A 39 -4.00 -17.12 3.08
CA TYR A 39 -4.10 -16.07 4.10
C TYR A 39 -4.67 -14.76 3.55
N TYR A 40 -4.44 -14.48 2.26
CA TYR A 40 -4.91 -13.28 1.58
C TYR A 40 -5.66 -13.67 0.30
N PRO A 41 -6.87 -14.25 0.42
CA PRO A 41 -7.57 -14.88 -0.69
C PRO A 41 -8.09 -13.89 -1.75
N THR A 42 -8.36 -12.64 -1.36
CA THR A 42 -8.90 -11.62 -2.27
C THR A 42 -7.84 -10.58 -2.62
N PHE A 43 -8.07 -9.84 -3.71
CA PHE A 43 -7.21 -8.70 -4.04
C PHE A 43 -7.25 -7.63 -2.94
N ALA A 44 -8.42 -7.36 -2.35
CA ALA A 44 -8.56 -6.45 -1.22
C ALA A 44 -7.70 -6.89 -0.02
N ASP A 45 -7.69 -8.19 0.32
CA ASP A 45 -6.84 -8.72 1.40
C ASP A 45 -5.35 -8.43 1.15
N LYS A 46 -4.89 -8.66 -0.08
CA LYS A 46 -3.49 -8.45 -0.49
C LYS A 46 -3.13 -6.97 -0.46
N LEU A 47 -3.99 -6.11 -1.02
CA LEU A 47 -3.81 -4.67 -1.07
C LEU A 47 -3.75 -4.07 0.34
N THR A 48 -4.72 -4.42 1.18
CA THR A 48 -4.76 -3.98 2.58
C THR A 48 -3.53 -4.45 3.35
N HIS A 49 -3.11 -5.70 3.18
CA HIS A 49 -1.92 -6.18 3.87
C HIS A 49 -0.67 -5.42 3.45
N LEU A 50 -0.48 -5.20 2.14
CA LEU A 50 0.65 -4.44 1.61
C LEU A 50 0.70 -3.04 2.21
N MET A 51 -0.39 -2.28 2.10
CA MET A 51 -0.43 -0.90 2.56
C MET A 51 -0.26 -0.80 4.07
N TYR A 52 -1.03 -1.57 4.85
CA TYR A 52 -0.96 -1.55 6.31
C TYR A 52 0.45 -1.87 6.80
N SER A 53 1.07 -2.91 6.24
CA SER A 53 2.41 -3.35 6.65
C SER A 53 3.48 -2.33 6.30
N VAL A 54 3.42 -1.69 5.13
CA VAL A 54 4.38 -0.64 4.77
C VAL A 54 4.26 0.56 5.71
N VAL A 55 3.05 0.96 6.10
CA VAL A 55 2.84 2.05 7.05
C VAL A 55 3.34 1.70 8.46
N GLN A 56 2.92 0.55 9.00
CA GLN A 56 3.11 0.21 10.41
C GLN A 56 4.47 -0.40 10.74
N LEU A 57 5.09 -1.13 9.82
CA LEU A 57 6.34 -1.85 10.10
C LEU A 57 7.58 -0.97 9.92
N HIS A 58 7.42 0.26 9.43
CA HIS A 58 8.51 1.24 9.26
C HIS A 58 9.77 0.64 8.61
N MET A 59 9.57 -0.15 7.55
CA MET A 59 10.63 -0.92 6.89
C MET A 59 11.66 -0.04 6.17
N PHE A 60 11.33 1.22 5.92
CA PHE A 60 12.21 2.22 5.30
C PHE A 60 12.56 3.34 6.28
N LEU A 61 13.73 3.97 6.08
CA LEU A 61 14.21 5.07 6.94
C LEU A 61 13.30 6.30 6.90
N TYR A 62 12.65 6.55 5.76
CA TYR A 62 11.74 7.67 5.57
C TYR A 62 10.68 7.34 4.52
N GLY A 63 9.58 8.11 4.49
CA GLY A 63 8.61 8.05 3.39
C GLY A 63 7.66 6.84 3.38
N ASN A 64 7.60 6.03 4.45
CA ASN A 64 6.76 4.82 4.51
C ASN A 64 5.29 5.06 4.12
N LYS A 65 4.68 6.16 4.58
CA LYS A 65 3.28 6.52 4.23
C LYS A 65 3.09 6.76 2.73
N ARG A 66 3.94 7.61 2.14
CA ARG A 66 3.89 7.92 0.70
C ARG A 66 4.25 6.70 -0.15
N LEU A 67 5.16 5.87 0.32
CA LEU A 67 5.48 4.59 -0.31
C LEU A 67 4.29 3.62 -0.27
N ALA A 68 3.56 3.53 0.85
CA ALA A 68 2.38 2.68 0.96
C ALA A 68 1.30 3.09 -0.05
N LEU A 69 1.05 4.40 -0.20
CA LEU A 69 0.12 4.93 -1.19
C LEU A 69 0.54 4.55 -2.61
N LEU A 70 1.80 4.83 -3.00
CA LEU A 70 2.28 4.53 -4.34
C LEU A 70 2.34 3.04 -4.66
N LEU A 71 2.71 2.20 -3.70
CA LEU A 71 2.67 0.74 -3.88
C LEU A 71 1.23 0.24 -4.01
N GLY A 72 0.30 0.78 -3.23
CA GLY A 72 -1.13 0.46 -3.36
C GLY A 72 -1.66 0.81 -4.75
N THR A 73 -1.41 2.05 -5.20
CA THR A 73 -1.82 2.53 -6.52
C THR A 73 -1.18 1.72 -7.66
N TYR A 74 0.11 1.40 -7.55
CA TYR A 74 0.79 0.53 -8.52
C TYR A 74 0.20 -0.88 -8.54
N PHE A 75 -0.07 -1.45 -7.35
CA PHE A 75 -0.62 -2.79 -7.25
C PHE A 75 -2.02 -2.87 -7.87
N MET A 76 -2.85 -1.84 -7.69
CA MET A 76 -4.13 -1.69 -8.40
C MET A 76 -3.94 -1.66 -9.93
N ASN A 77 -3.02 -0.83 -10.42
CA ASN A 77 -2.76 -0.69 -11.85
C ASN A 77 -2.38 -2.02 -12.52
N ILE A 78 -1.51 -2.81 -11.90
CA ILE A 78 -1.07 -4.09 -12.47
C ILE A 78 -2.09 -5.23 -12.30
N ASN A 79 -3.15 -5.01 -11.52
CA ASN A 79 -4.26 -5.97 -11.32
C ASN A 79 -5.56 -5.47 -11.97
N HIS A 80 -5.46 -4.62 -13.00
CA HIS A 80 -6.59 -4.14 -13.83
C HIS A 80 -7.56 -3.15 -13.17
N TYR A 81 -7.19 -2.54 -12.04
CA TYR A 81 -7.98 -1.50 -11.35
C TYR A 81 -7.55 -0.06 -11.72
N SER A 82 -7.04 0.15 -12.95
CA SER A 82 -6.37 1.41 -13.33
C SER A 82 -7.28 2.63 -13.50
N TYR A 83 -8.58 2.44 -13.70
CA TYR A 83 -9.52 3.55 -13.95
C TYR A 83 -9.83 4.40 -12.70
N TYR A 84 -9.54 3.86 -11.51
CA TYR A 84 -9.93 4.47 -10.23
C TYR A 84 -8.74 4.85 -9.36
N THR A 85 -7.52 4.77 -9.89
CA THR A 85 -6.30 5.07 -9.12
C THR A 85 -6.24 6.49 -8.61
N ASP A 86 -6.84 7.45 -9.31
CA ASP A 86 -6.87 8.86 -8.88
C ASP A 86 -7.79 9.02 -7.67
N ILE A 87 -9.02 8.49 -7.74
CA ILE A 87 -10.00 8.51 -6.65
C ILE A 87 -9.47 7.73 -5.45
N PHE A 88 -8.88 6.56 -5.70
CA PHE A 88 -8.24 5.77 -4.66
C PHE A 88 -7.12 6.56 -3.97
N SER A 89 -6.21 7.15 -4.75
CA SER A 89 -5.06 7.87 -4.18
C SER A 89 -5.50 9.07 -3.35
N GLU A 90 -6.48 9.84 -3.82
CA GLU A 90 -7.05 10.98 -3.08
C GLU A 90 -7.71 10.53 -1.77
N ARG A 91 -8.54 9.48 -1.79
CA ARG A 91 -9.17 8.98 -0.56
C ARG A 91 -8.16 8.39 0.40
N MET A 92 -7.17 7.68 -0.10
CA MET A 92 -6.22 6.94 0.72
C MET A 92 -5.15 7.81 1.37
N GLU A 93 -4.95 9.06 0.92
CA GLU A 93 -3.99 9.99 1.53
C GLU A 93 -4.29 10.21 3.03
N ASN A 94 -5.53 10.56 3.37
CA ASN A 94 -5.95 10.74 4.76
C ASN A 94 -6.01 9.40 5.53
N VAL A 95 -6.43 8.34 4.85
CA VAL A 95 -6.55 7.00 5.46
C VAL A 95 -5.20 6.48 5.91
N VAL A 96 -4.14 6.66 5.11
CA VAL A 96 -2.78 6.24 5.45
C VAL A 96 -2.26 6.97 6.69
N ASP A 97 -2.61 8.25 6.86
CA ASP A 97 -2.27 9.03 8.06
C ASP A 97 -3.00 8.52 9.32
N ASP A 98 -4.28 8.18 9.17
CA ASP A 98 -5.09 7.63 10.25
C ASP A 98 -4.69 6.19 10.60
N VAL A 99 -4.23 5.38 9.63
CA VAL A 99 -3.57 4.10 9.87
C VAL A 99 -2.29 4.34 10.67
N ALA A 100 -1.42 5.26 10.23
CA ALA A 100 -0.14 5.53 10.89
C ALA A 100 -0.30 5.98 12.36
N SER A 101 -1.37 6.72 12.66
CA SER A 101 -1.70 7.16 14.03
C SER A 101 -2.52 6.14 14.83
N GLY A 102 -2.88 5.00 14.24
CA GLY A 102 -3.62 3.93 14.90
C GLY A 102 -5.13 4.18 15.04
N LYS A 103 -5.68 5.20 14.38
CA LYS A 103 -7.12 5.49 14.37
C LYS A 103 -7.90 4.56 13.44
N ILE A 104 -7.24 4.05 12.41
CA ILE A 104 -7.79 3.05 11.48
C ILE A 104 -7.06 1.73 11.69
N SER A 105 -7.80 0.70 12.07
CA SER A 105 -7.30 -0.67 12.18
C SER A 105 -7.08 -1.30 10.80
N LYS A 106 -6.43 -2.47 10.75
CA LYS A 106 -6.23 -3.20 9.50
C LYS A 106 -7.56 -3.66 8.91
N GLU A 107 -8.50 -4.05 9.75
CA GLU A 107 -9.85 -4.48 9.38
C GLU A 107 -10.65 -3.32 8.78
N GLN A 108 -10.60 -2.14 9.41
CA GLN A 108 -11.24 -0.93 8.87
C GLN A 108 -10.61 -0.50 7.53
N LEU A 109 -9.28 -0.62 7.41
CA LEU A 109 -8.61 -0.37 6.13
C LEU A 109 -9.07 -1.35 5.04
N LYS A 110 -9.37 -2.60 5.40
CA LYS A 110 -9.92 -3.60 4.47
C LYS A 110 -11.30 -3.19 3.98
N GLU A 111 -12.19 -2.76 4.87
CA GLU A 111 -13.53 -2.29 4.52
C GLU A 111 -13.45 -1.12 3.53
N ILE A 112 -12.61 -0.12 3.82
CA ILE A 112 -12.36 1.03 2.91
C ILE A 112 -11.79 0.56 1.57
N SER A 113 -10.88 -0.42 1.57
CA SER A 113 -10.29 -0.96 0.34
C SER A 113 -11.34 -1.65 -0.51
N ILE A 114 -12.24 -2.43 0.10
CA ILE A 114 -13.35 -3.11 -0.60
C ILE A 114 -14.29 -2.07 -1.21
N GLU A 115 -14.74 -1.08 -0.44
CA GLU A 115 -15.63 -0.03 -0.93
C GLU A 115 -15.05 0.70 -2.15
N LEU A 116 -13.75 0.98 -2.12
CA LEU A 116 -13.05 1.63 -3.23
C LEU A 116 -12.95 0.74 -4.47
N LEU A 117 -12.77 -0.57 -4.29
CA LEU A 117 -12.72 -1.54 -5.37
C LEU A 117 -14.11 -1.84 -5.95
N GLU A 118 -15.17 -1.83 -5.14
CA GLU A 118 -16.55 -2.07 -5.60
C GLU A 118 -17.14 -0.85 -6.34
N LEU A 119 -16.65 0.36 -6.07
CA LEU A 119 -16.96 1.54 -6.90
C LEU A 119 -16.52 1.36 -8.36
N ASP A 120 -15.59 0.44 -8.64
CA ASP A 120 -15.19 0.01 -9.98
C ASP A 120 -16.33 -0.72 -10.70
N GLU A 121 -16.91 -1.73 -10.04
CA GLU A 121 -17.88 -2.65 -10.63
C GLU A 121 -19.22 -1.99 -10.99
N ILE A 122 -19.57 -0.87 -10.34
CA ILE A 122 -20.86 -0.18 -10.56
C ILE A 122 -20.81 0.81 -11.73
N LYS A 123 -19.61 1.21 -12.18
CA LYS A 123 -19.44 2.27 -13.20
C LYS A 123 -18.77 1.81 -14.50
N GLY A 124 -18.30 0.56 -14.57
CA GLY A 124 -17.88 -0.13 -15.81
C GLY A 124 -19.04 -0.84 -16.50
#